data_AF-A0A2V6DTV9-F1
#
_entry.id   AF-A0A2V6DTV9-F1
#
_cell.length_a   1.000
_cell.length_b   1.000
_cell.length_c   1.000
_cell.angle_alpha   90.00
_cell.angle_beta   90.00
_cell.angle_gamma   90.00
#
_symmetry.space_group_name_H-M   'P 1'
#
loop_
_entity.id
_entity.type
_entity.pdbx_description
1 polymer ?
#
loop_
_entity_poly.entity_id
_entity_poly.type
_entity_poly.pdbx_seq_one_letter_code
_entity_poly.pdbx_strand_id
1 'polypeptide(L)'
;SWPWNGIADALRNVRRAPNQAEIVGTQEALFTLLGFACAIVSWVKLRPVYAAWVTGNWLLLASVTFIESMPRYTLTMFPIFFLFAFVGEKRFWSAPVTIWSLLSLALFSGLFVRGWWVF
;
A
#
# COMPACT_ATOMS: atom_id res chain seq x y z
N SER A 1 18.12 0.39 4.14
CA SER A 1 17.93 1.02 5.47
C SER A 1 17.16 0.06 6.36
N TRP A 2 17.18 0.23 7.68
CA TRP A 2 16.28 -0.55 8.54
C TRP A 2 14.82 -0.07 8.35
N PRO A 3 13.82 -0.97 8.43
CA PRO A 3 12.43 -0.65 8.06
C PRO A 3 11.77 0.44 8.91
N TRP A 4 12.21 0.60 10.17
CA TRP A 4 11.78 1.71 11.03
C TRP A 4 12.29 3.08 10.58
N ASN A 5 13.43 3.15 9.87
CA ASN A 5 13.90 4.41 9.32
C ASN A 5 13.03 4.86 8.15
N GLY A 6 12.59 3.94 7.28
CA GLY A 6 11.65 4.24 6.19
C GLY A 6 10.28 4.71 6.71
N ILE A 7 9.74 4.04 7.73
CA ILE A 7 8.48 4.44 8.38
C ILE A 7 8.63 5.81 9.07
N ALA A 8 9.74 6.04 9.78
CA ALA A 8 10.00 7.32 10.45
C ALA A 8 10.17 8.48 9.45
N ASP A 9 10.82 8.25 8.32
CA ASP A 9 10.97 9.25 7.26
C ASP A 9 9.65 9.52 6.53
N ALA A 10 8.82 8.49 6.29
CA ALA A 10 7.47 8.67 5.75
C ALA A 10 6.59 9.53 6.69
N LEU A 11 6.63 9.26 8.01
CA LEU A 11 5.92 10.09 9.01
C LEU A 11 6.48 11.52 9.11
N ARG A 12 7.77 11.72 8.91
CA ARG A 12 8.39 13.07 8.87
C ARG A 12 8.04 13.83 7.60
N ASN A 13 7.86 13.14 6.47
CA ASN A 13 7.49 13.73 5.18
C ASN A 13 6.04 14.27 5.14
N VAL A 14 5.16 13.86 6.06
CA VAL A 14 3.82 14.45 6.26
C VAL A 14 3.88 15.97 6.54
N ARG A 15 5.03 16.50 6.99
CA ARG A 15 5.22 17.94 7.26
C ARG A 15 5.73 18.78 6.08
N ARG A 16 5.91 18.22 4.88
CA ARG A 16 6.33 18.97 3.68
C ARG A 16 5.17 19.73 3.01
N ALA A 17 5.49 20.57 2.02
CA ALA A 17 4.54 21.43 1.30
C ALA A 17 3.25 20.70 0.84
N PRO A 18 2.08 21.37 0.81
CA PRO A 18 0.76 20.73 0.78
C PRO A 18 0.47 19.81 -0.41
N ASN A 19 1.15 19.99 -1.55
CA ASN A 19 1.01 19.08 -2.70
C ASN A 19 1.80 17.77 -2.53
N GLN A 20 2.97 17.84 -1.91
CA GLN A 20 3.90 16.72 -1.76
C GLN A 20 3.60 15.89 -0.50
N ALA A 21 2.99 16.49 0.54
CA ALA A 21 2.60 15.77 1.75
C ALA A 21 1.44 14.77 1.55
N GLU A 22 0.51 15.06 0.64
CA GLU A 22 -0.66 14.19 0.41
C GLU A 22 -0.29 12.90 -0.31
N ILE A 23 0.55 12.99 -1.36
CA ILE A 23 0.94 11.83 -2.19
C ILE A 23 2.08 11.05 -1.53
N VAL A 24 3.17 11.73 -1.14
CA VAL A 24 4.38 11.09 -0.60
C VAL A 24 4.28 10.81 0.90
N GLY A 25 3.49 11.58 1.65
CA GLY A 25 3.30 11.36 3.09
C GLY A 25 2.15 10.41 3.40
N THR A 26 0.93 10.85 3.09
CA THR A 26 -0.30 10.18 3.55
C THR A 26 -0.55 8.85 2.84
N GLN A 27 -0.45 8.82 1.51
CA GLN A 27 -0.75 7.59 0.76
C GLN A 27 0.32 6.52 0.95
N GLU A 28 1.59 6.90 0.91
CA GLU A 28 2.70 5.99 1.17
C GLU A 28 2.58 5.33 2.55
N ALA A 29 2.28 6.12 3.59
CA ALA A 29 2.06 5.59 4.93
C ALA A 29 0.84 4.64 5.00
N LEU A 30 -0.29 5.04 4.39
CA LEU A 30 -1.51 4.21 4.37
C LEU A 30 -1.30 2.88 3.66
N PHE A 31 -0.68 2.87 2.47
CA PHE A 31 -0.41 1.63 1.72
C PHE A 31 0.67 0.77 2.39
N THR A 32 1.63 1.38 3.10
CA THR A 32 2.61 0.65 3.91
C THR A 32 1.95 -0.06 5.09
N LEU A 33 1.08 0.63 5.82
CA LEU A 33 0.31 0.06 6.93
C LEU A 33 -0.66 -1.04 6.46
N LEU A 34 -1.31 -0.80 5.33
CA LEU A 34 -2.19 -1.79 4.70
C LEU A 34 -1.41 -3.03 4.27
N GLY A 35 -0.24 -2.87 3.65
CA GLY A 35 0.65 -3.98 3.30
C GLY A 35 1.12 -4.77 4.52
N PHE A 36 1.39 -4.09 5.64
CA PHE A 36 1.75 -4.73 6.91
C PHE A 36 0.60 -5.56 7.49
N ALA A 37 -0.61 -4.99 7.51
CA ALA A 37 -1.81 -5.70 7.95
C ALA A 37 -2.07 -6.93 7.07
N CYS A 38 -1.95 -6.80 5.74
CA CYS A 38 -2.07 -7.92 4.82
C CYS A 38 -0.99 -8.99 5.04
N ALA A 39 0.25 -8.59 5.34
CA ALA A 39 1.31 -9.53 5.69
C ALA A 39 0.94 -10.37 6.92
N ILE A 40 0.46 -9.75 8.01
CA ILE A 40 0.03 -10.46 9.22
C ILE A 40 -1.14 -11.41 8.90
N VAL A 41 -2.19 -10.91 8.25
CA VAL A 41 -3.41 -11.70 7.96
C VAL A 41 -3.11 -12.87 7.01
N SER A 42 -2.14 -12.71 6.09
CA SER A 42 -1.76 -13.77 5.16
C SER A 42 -1.25 -15.03 5.85
N TRP A 43 -0.61 -14.92 7.02
CA TRP A 43 -0.16 -16.09 7.80
C TRP A 43 -1.29 -16.93 8.38
N VAL A 44 -2.46 -16.32 8.60
CA VAL A 44 -3.64 -17.00 9.16
C VAL A 44 -4.56 -17.53 8.05
N LYS A 45 -4.68 -16.79 6.95
CA LYS A 45 -5.69 -17.04 5.90
C LYS A 45 -5.14 -17.69 4.64
N LEU A 46 -3.85 -17.56 4.34
CA LEU A 46 -3.22 -18.07 3.12
C LEU A 46 -2.22 -19.18 3.43
N ARG A 47 -1.78 -19.89 2.38
CA ARG A 47 -0.71 -20.90 2.51
C ARG A 47 0.59 -20.22 2.98
N PRO A 48 1.42 -20.88 3.80
CA PRO A 48 2.65 -20.30 4.33
C PRO A 48 3.61 -19.76 3.27
N VAL A 49 3.66 -20.38 2.08
CA VAL A 49 4.45 -19.91 0.94
C VAL A 49 4.00 -18.52 0.47
N TYR A 50 2.69 -18.27 0.43
CA TYR A 50 2.15 -16.97 0.06
C TYR A 50 2.35 -15.93 1.16
N ALA A 51 2.25 -16.34 2.42
CA ALA A 51 2.50 -15.46 3.56
C ALA A 51 3.97 -15.02 3.62
N ALA A 52 4.91 -15.94 3.40
CA ALA A 52 6.33 -15.65 3.31
C ALA A 52 6.64 -14.69 2.15
N TRP A 53 6.00 -14.89 0.99
CA TRP A 53 6.15 -14.00 -0.16
C TRP A 53 5.66 -12.57 0.12
N VAL A 54 4.46 -12.42 0.69
CA VAL A 54 3.89 -11.09 1.05
C VAL A 54 4.75 -10.41 2.11
N THR A 55 5.18 -11.14 3.13
CA THR A 55 6.01 -10.61 4.22
C THR A 55 7.39 -10.20 3.70
N GLY A 56 8.00 -11.01 2.83
CA GLY A 56 9.28 -10.72 2.20
C GLY A 56 9.22 -9.46 1.31
N ASN A 57 8.19 -9.37 0.46
CA ASN A 57 7.99 -8.17 -0.36
C ASN A 57 7.75 -6.92 0.51
N TRP A 58 6.94 -7.03 1.57
CA TRP A 58 6.71 -5.92 2.47
C TRP A 58 8.00 -5.47 3.17
N LEU A 59 8.82 -6.42 3.65
CA LEU A 59 10.10 -6.12 4.29
C LEU A 59 11.08 -5.45 3.32
N LEU A 60 11.17 -5.93 2.07
CA LEU A 60 12.02 -5.32 1.04
C LEU A 60 11.62 -3.87 0.77
N LEU A 61 10.32 -3.62 0.64
CA LEU A 61 9.75 -2.29 0.40
C LEU A 61 9.87 -1.37 1.62
N ALA A 62 9.68 -1.89 2.84
CA ALA A 62 9.89 -1.11 4.04
C ALA A 62 11.39 -0.78 4.26
N SER A 63 12.30 -1.59 3.72
CA SER A 63 13.75 -1.44 3.87
C SER A 63 14.40 -0.52 2.83
N VAL A 64 13.64 0.05 1.88
CA VAL A 64 14.16 1.10 0.99
C VAL A 64 14.15 2.46 1.68
N THR A 65 15.18 3.28 1.40
CA THR A 65 15.36 4.62 1.97
C THR A 65 14.37 5.66 1.44
N PHE A 66 13.76 5.38 0.29
CA PHE A 66 12.71 6.20 -0.30
C PHE A 66 11.51 5.29 -0.54
N ILE A 67 10.40 5.54 0.17
CA ILE A 67 9.13 4.81 0.02
C ILE A 67 8.34 5.35 -1.22
N GLU A 68 9.03 6.00 -2.15
CA GLU A 68 8.39 6.47 -3.38
C GLU A 68 7.79 5.29 -4.18
N SER A 69 6.54 5.46 -4.62
CA SER A 69 5.75 4.48 -5.39
C SER A 69 5.21 3.27 -4.62
N MET A 70 5.08 3.33 -3.30
CA MET A 70 4.45 2.26 -2.50
C MET A 70 3.09 1.75 -3.03
N PRO A 71 2.19 2.60 -3.59
CA PRO A 71 0.93 2.13 -4.21
C PRO A 71 1.13 1.23 -5.44
N ARG A 72 2.24 1.37 -6.18
CA ARG A 72 2.56 0.48 -7.31
C ARG A 72 2.97 -0.90 -6.82
N TYR A 73 3.75 -0.94 -5.74
CA TYR A 73 4.27 -2.21 -5.25
C TYR A 73 3.17 -3.06 -4.60
N THR A 74 2.20 -2.44 -3.93
CA THR A 74 1.01 -3.15 -3.41
C THR A 74 0.16 -3.77 -4.51
N LEU A 75 0.08 -3.16 -5.71
CA LEU A 75 -0.55 -3.77 -6.89
C LEU A 75 0.21 -5.01 -7.40
N THR A 76 1.53 -5.05 -7.24
CA THR A 76 2.37 -6.20 -7.63
C THR A 76 2.50 -7.27 -6.54
N MET A 77 2.02 -7.01 -5.32
CA MET A 77 2.02 -7.98 -4.22
C MET A 77 0.93 -9.03 -4.43
N PHE A 78 1.07 -9.84 -5.47
CA PHE A 78 0.40 -11.14 -5.53
C PHE A 78 0.83 -11.93 -4.28
N PRO A 79 -0.10 -12.44 -3.45
CA PRO A 79 -1.52 -12.65 -3.67
C PRO A 79 -2.43 -11.86 -2.69
N ILE A 80 -2.11 -10.60 -2.40
CA ILE A 80 -2.91 -9.74 -1.51
C ILE A 80 -4.38 -9.64 -1.98
N PHE A 81 -4.64 -9.73 -3.29
CA PHE A 81 -5.99 -9.73 -3.85
C PHE A 81 -6.89 -10.86 -3.33
N PHE A 82 -6.33 -12.01 -2.94
CA PHE A 82 -7.14 -13.08 -2.34
C PHE A 82 -7.69 -12.69 -0.97
N LEU A 83 -6.97 -11.88 -0.20
CA LEU A 83 -7.47 -11.37 1.08
C LEU A 83 -8.65 -10.41 0.87
N PHE A 84 -8.55 -9.54 -0.13
CA PHE A 84 -9.65 -8.66 -0.52
C PHE A 84 -10.85 -9.43 -1.07
N ALA A 85 -10.62 -10.52 -1.80
CA ALA A 85 -11.70 -11.41 -2.26
C ALA A 85 -12.45 -12.08 -1.09
N PHE A 86 -11.74 -12.57 -0.06
CA PHE A 86 -12.37 -13.13 1.14
C PHE A 86 -13.17 -12.09 1.93
N VAL A 87 -12.66 -10.85 2.01
CA VAL A 87 -13.40 -9.75 2.65
C VAL A 87 -14.64 -9.39 1.83
N GLY A 88 -14.52 -9.35 0.50
CA GLY A 88 -15.59 -9.05 -0.44
C GLY A 88 -16.70 -10.10 -0.56
N GLU A 89 -16.47 -11.32 -0.07
CA GLU A 89 -17.50 -12.38 0.01
C GLU A 89 -18.72 -11.93 0.81
N LYS A 90 -18.51 -11.07 1.82
CA LYS A 90 -19.60 -10.43 2.55
C LYS A 90 -20.07 -9.18 1.80
N ARG A 91 -21.34 -9.16 1.39
CA ARG A 91 -21.94 -8.04 0.63
C ARG A 91 -21.72 -6.66 1.28
N PHE A 92 -21.71 -6.61 2.61
CA PHE A 92 -21.43 -5.40 3.38
C PHE A 92 -20.04 -4.83 3.13
N TRP A 93 -19.02 -5.68 2.99
CA TRP A 93 -17.63 -5.27 2.79
C TRP A 93 -17.24 -5.11 1.32
N SER A 94 -17.98 -5.76 0.42
CA SER A 94 -17.81 -5.62 -1.03
C SER A 94 -17.97 -4.17 -1.51
N ALA A 95 -18.98 -3.45 -1.01
CA ALA A 95 -19.23 -2.07 -1.43
C ALA A 95 -18.11 -1.09 -0.99
N PRO A 96 -17.69 -1.05 0.29
CA PRO A 96 -16.56 -0.23 0.73
C PRO A 96 -15.26 -0.51 -0.02
N VAL A 97 -14.92 -1.79 -0.22
CA VAL A 97 -13.68 -2.18 -0.93
C VAL A 97 -13.73 -1.71 -2.38
N THR A 98 -14.88 -1.86 -3.05
CA THR A 98 -15.06 -1.40 -4.42
C THR A 98 -14.98 0.12 -4.53
N ILE A 99 -15.66 0.85 -3.64
CA ILE A 99 -15.64 2.33 -3.63
C ILE A 99 -14.21 2.82 -3.39
N TRP A 100 -13.52 2.28 -2.39
CA TRP A 100 -12.13 2.63 -2.09
C TRP A 100 -11.21 2.38 -3.29
N SER A 101 -11.38 1.23 -3.96
CA SER A 101 -10.59 0.86 -5.13
C SER A 101 -10.83 1.80 -6.31
N LEU A 102 -12.10 2.17 -6.57
CA LEU A 102 -12.47 3.09 -7.64
C LEU A 102 -11.95 4.52 -7.38
N LEU A 103 -12.06 5.01 -6.14
CA LEU A 103 -11.53 6.32 -5.76
C LEU A 103 -10.01 6.36 -5.88
N SER A 104 -9.32 5.32 -5.41
CA SER A 104 -7.87 5.18 -5.54
C SER A 104 -7.47 5.14 -7.02
N LEU A 105 -8.17 4.34 -7.83
CA LEU A 105 -7.92 4.25 -9.26
C LEU A 105 -8.10 5.59 -9.97
N ALA A 106 -9.19 6.31 -9.69
CA ALA A 106 -9.47 7.62 -10.27
C ALA A 106 -8.39 8.64 -9.90
N LEU A 107 -7.97 8.65 -8.64
CA LEU A 107 -6.93 9.54 -8.14
C LEU A 107 -5.57 9.24 -8.80
N PHE A 108 -5.10 7.99 -8.79
CA PHE A 108 -3.83 7.62 -9.38
C PHE A 108 -3.82 7.81 -10.91
N SER A 109 -4.94 7.52 -11.58
CA SER A 109 -5.08 7.78 -13.01
C SER A 109 -5.05 9.28 -13.32
N GLY A 110 -5.71 10.10 -12.49
CA GLY A 110 -5.66 11.56 -12.62
C GLY A 110 -4.26 12.13 -12.42
N LEU A 111 -3.51 11.61 -11.44
CA LEU A 111 -2.12 11.99 -11.20
C LEU A 111 -1.20 11.54 -12.34
N PHE A 112 -1.44 10.36 -12.95
CA PHE A 112 -0.72 9.91 -14.14
C PHE A 112 -0.85 10.87 -15.30
N VAL A 113 -2.08 11.22 -15.66
CA VAL A 113 -2.39 12.07 -16.81
C VAL A 113 -1.80 13.47 -16.62
N ARG A 114 -1.72 13.97 -15.38
CA ARG A 114 -1.12 15.25 -15.04
C ARG A 114 0.42 15.25 -15.09
N GLY A 115 1.06 14.09 -15.29
CA GLY A 115 2.51 13.96 -15.26
C GLY A 115 3.11 14.13 -13.85
N TRP A 116 2.28 14.18 -12.82
CA TRP A 116 2.71 14.32 -11.42
C TRP A 116 3.16 12.99 -10.82
N TRP A 117 3.13 11.91 -11.61
CA TRP A 117 3.57 10.59 -11.21
C TRP A 117 5.07 10.36 -11.41
N VAL A 118 5.86 11.43 -11.31
CA VAL A 118 7.31 11.32 -11.51
C VAL A 118 8.08 11.60 -10.22
N PHE A 119 7.76 12.62 -9.40
CA PHE A 119 8.33 12.80 -8.05
C PHE A 119 7.42 13.68 -7.17
#